data_AF-A0A198YNP7-F1
#
_entry.id   AF-A0A198YNP7-F1
#
_cell.length_a   1.000
_cell.length_b   1.000
_cell.length_c   1.000
_cell.angle_alpha   90.00
_cell.angle_beta   90.00
_cell.angle_gamma   90.00
#
_symmetry.space_group_name_H-M   'P 1'
#
loop_
_entity.id
_entity.type
_entity.pdbx_description
1 polymer ?
#
loop_
_entity_poly.entity_id
_entity_poly.type
_entity_poly.pdbx_seq_one_letter_code
_entity_poly.pdbx_strand_id
1 'polypeptide(L)'
;MTLRYLSYWPANLTLVLLSWLLSPLLAALSLLTGPKLPGFLQWFSTTDADLDGGITQNVAGYKAGLKAWRLWWQRTCWICRNPAHGWQSELLGMPAAGSIIVRQAISETPKNQWYVMETARGVRFFCFKRDQPLFGGFYLKIWLGWVNKAYDDRNHHYAFQIAPKRA
;
A
#
# COMPACT_ATOMS: atom_id res chain seq x y z
N MET A 1 12.47 -14.53 -7.85
CA MET A 1 11.74 -13.58 -6.99
C MET A 1 12.21 -12.15 -7.23
N THR A 2 13.50 -11.86 -7.04
CA THR A 2 14.08 -10.51 -7.23
C THR A 2 13.91 -9.97 -8.64
N LEU A 3 14.22 -10.75 -9.69
CA LEU A 3 14.04 -10.29 -11.07
C LEU A 3 12.57 -9.93 -11.38
N ARG A 4 11.61 -10.75 -10.90
CA ARG A 4 10.17 -10.45 -11.03
C ARG A 4 9.83 -9.13 -10.35
N TYR A 5 10.31 -8.94 -9.13
CA TYR A 5 10.10 -7.70 -8.39
C TYR A 5 10.64 -6.49 -9.16
N LEU A 6 11.88 -6.58 -9.63
CA LEU A 6 12.51 -5.52 -10.42
C LEU A 6 11.81 -5.28 -11.76
N SER A 7 11.23 -6.32 -12.38
CA SER A 7 10.47 -6.16 -13.64
C SER A 7 9.17 -5.38 -13.46
N TYR A 8 8.53 -5.46 -12.29
CA TYR A 8 7.32 -4.69 -11.98
C TYR A 8 7.63 -3.28 -11.50
N TRP A 9 8.88 -3.04 -11.09
CA TRP A 9 9.28 -1.82 -10.41
C TRP A 9 9.08 -0.55 -11.26
N PRO A 10 9.47 -0.48 -12.56
CA PRO A 10 9.23 0.70 -13.37
C PRO A 10 7.74 1.06 -13.49
N ALA A 11 6.89 0.09 -13.83
CA ALA A 11 5.45 0.29 -13.94
C ALA A 11 4.83 0.72 -12.61
N ASN A 12 5.24 0.10 -11.50
CA ASN A 12 4.78 0.50 -10.17
C ASN A 12 5.18 1.94 -9.84
N LEU A 13 6.42 2.35 -10.11
CA LEU A 13 6.85 3.73 -9.88
C LEU A 13 6.04 4.73 -10.70
N THR A 14 5.76 4.43 -11.96
CA THR A 14 4.90 5.27 -12.81
C THR A 14 3.52 5.43 -12.18
N LEU A 15 2.86 4.35 -11.76
CA LEU A 15 1.53 4.44 -11.13
C LEU A 15 1.56 5.14 -9.77
N VAL A 16 2.63 4.99 -8.98
CA VAL A 16 2.79 5.71 -7.72
C VAL A 16 2.92 7.22 -7.97
N LEU A 17 3.76 7.63 -8.93
CA LEU A 17 3.91 9.04 -9.31
C LEU A 17 2.60 9.62 -9.85
N LEU A 18 1.90 8.86 -10.70
CA LEU A 18 0.57 9.23 -11.19
C LEU A 18 -0.44 9.34 -10.06
N SER A 19 -0.38 8.47 -9.04
CA SER A 19 -1.28 8.56 -7.88
C SER A 19 -1.10 9.89 -7.16
N TRP A 20 0.13 10.33 -6.94
CA TRP A 20 0.40 11.62 -6.30
C TRP A 20 -0.07 12.79 -7.18
N LEU A 21 0.28 12.77 -8.46
CA LEU A 21 -0.09 13.80 -9.43
C LEU A 21 -1.62 13.94 -9.57
N LEU A 22 -2.33 12.82 -9.69
CA LEU A 22 -3.77 12.78 -9.93
C LEU A 22 -4.60 12.82 -8.65
N SER A 23 -3.99 12.67 -7.47
CA SER A 23 -4.70 12.62 -6.19
C SER A 23 -5.74 13.74 -5.99
N PRO A 24 -5.49 15.02 -6.34
CA PRO A 24 -6.47 16.06 -6.09
C PRO A 24 -7.67 15.97 -7.05
N LEU A 25 -7.44 15.52 -8.28
CA LEU A 25 -8.49 15.30 -9.29
C LEU A 25 -9.35 14.09 -8.95
N LEU A 26 -8.71 12.98 -8.54
CA LEU A 26 -9.42 11.77 -8.10
C LEU A 26 -10.25 12.04 -6.84
N ALA A 27 -9.71 12.82 -5.89
CA ALA A 27 -10.46 13.25 -4.72
C ALA A 27 -11.66 14.13 -5.13
N ALA A 28 -11.50 15.06 -6.08
CA ALA A 28 -12.61 15.87 -6.57
C ALA A 28 -13.70 15.02 -7.24
N LEU A 29 -13.33 14.05 -8.08
CA LEU A 29 -14.27 13.10 -8.69
C LEU A 29 -15.06 12.34 -7.61
N SER A 30 -14.38 11.88 -6.55
CA SER A 30 -15.05 11.16 -5.45
C SER A 30 -16.09 11.99 -4.69
N LEU A 31 -16.01 13.32 -4.73
CA LEU A 31 -17.06 14.17 -4.14
C LEU A 31 -18.35 14.09 -4.95
N LEU A 32 -18.25 13.79 -6.25
CA LEU A 32 -19.37 13.66 -7.17
C LEU A 32 -19.89 12.22 -7.24
N THR A 33 -18.99 11.24 -7.20
CA THR A 33 -19.33 9.81 -7.42
C THR A 33 -19.39 8.97 -6.14
N GLY A 34 -19.07 9.57 -4.99
CA GLY A 34 -18.97 8.87 -3.71
C GLY A 34 -17.54 8.43 -3.37
N PRO A 35 -17.33 7.86 -2.16
CA PRO A 35 -16.00 7.62 -1.60
C PRO A 35 -15.20 6.52 -2.31
N LYS A 36 -15.82 5.70 -3.17
CA LYS A 36 -15.14 4.69 -3.99
C LYS A 36 -14.92 5.22 -5.40
N LEU A 37 -13.70 5.04 -5.91
CA LEU A 37 -13.38 5.43 -7.27
C LEU A 37 -13.97 4.40 -8.26
N PRO A 38 -14.56 4.84 -9.38
CA PRO A 38 -15.19 3.92 -10.32
C PRO A 38 -14.18 3.20 -11.22
N GLY A 39 -14.45 1.93 -11.52
CA GLY A 39 -13.72 1.16 -12.54
C GLY A 39 -12.21 1.11 -12.30
N PHE A 40 -11.42 1.33 -13.35
CA PHE A 40 -9.96 1.26 -13.29
C PHE A 40 -9.33 2.31 -12.36
N LEU A 41 -10.07 3.38 -12.00
CA LEU A 41 -9.56 4.38 -11.06
C LEU A 41 -9.38 3.81 -9.65
N GLN A 42 -10.03 2.69 -9.33
CA GLN A 42 -9.82 1.95 -8.09
C GLN A 42 -8.36 1.49 -7.92
N TRP A 43 -7.59 1.38 -9.01
CA TRP A 43 -6.16 1.10 -8.95
C TRP A 43 -5.36 2.16 -8.16
N PHE A 44 -5.87 3.39 -8.08
CA PHE A 44 -5.27 4.50 -7.34
C PHE A 44 -5.75 4.61 -5.88
N SER A 45 -6.63 3.71 -5.43
CA SER A 45 -7.14 3.69 -4.06
C SER A 45 -6.94 2.34 -3.40
N THR A 46 -7.14 2.31 -2.09
CA THR A 46 -7.14 1.10 -1.28
C THR A 46 -8.25 0.14 -1.70
N THR A 47 -8.04 -1.17 -1.55
CA THR A 47 -9.03 -2.22 -1.85
C THR A 47 -9.84 -2.61 -0.62
N ASP A 48 -9.24 -2.46 0.57
CA ASP A 48 -9.79 -2.80 1.88
C ASP A 48 -10.54 -1.62 2.53
N ALA A 49 -10.46 -0.43 1.94
CA ALA A 49 -11.17 0.76 2.40
C ALA A 49 -11.46 1.71 1.23
N ASP A 50 -12.48 2.54 1.37
CA ASP A 50 -12.73 3.64 0.44
C ASP A 50 -11.86 4.86 0.77
N LEU A 51 -12.06 5.98 0.08
CA LEU A 51 -11.27 7.19 0.30
C LEU A 51 -11.47 7.85 1.67
N ASP A 52 -12.48 7.42 2.43
CA ASP A 52 -12.74 7.84 3.80
C ASP A 52 -12.17 6.83 4.84
N GLY A 53 -11.45 5.81 4.38
CA GLY A 53 -10.88 4.72 5.19
C GLY A 53 -10.02 5.15 6.37
N GLY A 54 -9.38 6.32 6.31
CA GLY A 54 -8.61 6.83 7.44
C GLY A 54 -9.46 7.08 8.69
N ILE A 55 -10.76 7.31 8.53
CA ILE A 55 -11.72 7.47 9.64
C ILE A 55 -11.92 6.12 10.33
N THR A 56 -12.29 5.08 9.58
CA THR A 56 -12.55 3.74 10.14
C THR A 56 -11.29 3.10 10.69
N GLN A 57 -10.13 3.43 10.14
CA GLN A 57 -8.83 2.96 10.59
C GLN A 57 -8.20 3.83 11.71
N ASN A 58 -8.91 4.83 12.24
CA ASN A 58 -8.44 5.74 13.28
C ASN A 58 -7.07 6.37 12.97
N VAL A 59 -6.83 6.72 11.71
CA VAL A 59 -5.58 7.36 11.29
C VAL A 59 -5.56 8.80 11.79
N ALA A 60 -4.50 9.18 12.49
CA ALA A 60 -4.32 10.53 13.01
C ALA A 60 -4.53 11.59 11.91
N GLY A 61 -5.38 12.57 12.19
CA GLY A 61 -5.74 13.66 11.27
C GLY A 61 -7.01 13.44 10.44
N TYR A 62 -7.55 12.22 10.40
CA TYR A 62 -8.81 11.93 9.69
C TYR A 62 -10.01 12.14 10.60
N LYS A 63 -11.07 12.79 10.08
CA LYS A 63 -12.27 13.15 10.84
C LYS A 63 -13.54 12.81 10.08
N ALA A 64 -14.55 12.34 10.82
CA ALA A 64 -15.90 12.15 10.30
C ALA A 64 -16.63 13.47 10.07
N GLY A 65 -17.64 13.45 9.19
CA GLY A 65 -18.54 14.60 8.97
C GLY A 65 -17.93 15.80 8.23
N LEU A 66 -16.71 15.67 7.68
CA LEU A 66 -16.13 16.72 6.84
C LEU A 66 -16.91 16.86 5.53
N LYS A 67 -16.92 18.08 4.97
CA LYS A 67 -17.59 18.42 3.71
C LYS A 67 -16.69 19.28 2.82
N ALA A 68 -17.04 19.36 1.54
CA ALA A 68 -16.42 20.24 0.54
C ALA A 68 -14.89 20.17 0.56
N TRP A 69 -14.21 21.32 0.64
CA TRP A 69 -12.74 21.44 0.63
C TRP A 69 -12.04 20.57 1.68
N ARG A 70 -12.60 20.44 2.89
CA ARG A 70 -11.96 19.65 3.96
C ARG A 70 -12.04 18.15 3.65
N LEU A 71 -13.17 17.69 3.13
CA LEU A 71 -13.32 16.30 2.70
C LEU A 71 -12.45 16.00 1.49
N TRP A 72 -12.43 16.90 0.51
CA TRP A 72 -11.54 16.84 -0.65
C TRP A 72 -10.09 16.65 -0.22
N TRP A 73 -9.57 17.52 0.65
CA TRP A 73 -8.18 17.45 1.09
C TRP A 73 -7.87 16.16 1.86
N GLN A 74 -8.81 15.68 2.68
CA GLN A 74 -8.65 14.41 3.39
C GLN A 74 -8.53 13.23 2.40
N ARG A 75 -9.38 13.17 1.38
CA ARG A 75 -9.33 12.13 0.36
C ARG A 75 -8.09 12.23 -0.53
N THR A 76 -7.65 13.44 -0.87
CA THR A 76 -6.35 13.68 -1.53
C THR A 76 -5.20 13.10 -0.70
N CYS A 77 -5.17 13.41 0.60
CA CYS A 77 -4.18 12.86 1.54
C CYS A 77 -4.26 11.33 1.63
N TRP A 78 -5.45 10.73 1.55
CA TRP A 78 -5.63 9.29 1.59
C TRP A 78 -5.00 8.59 0.40
N ILE A 79 -5.24 9.10 -0.81
CA ILE A 79 -4.64 8.60 -2.05
C ILE A 79 -3.11 8.74 -1.97
N CYS A 80 -2.61 9.90 -1.52
CA CYS A 80 -1.16 10.11 -1.37
C CYS A 80 -0.51 9.20 -0.34
N ARG A 81 -1.24 8.82 0.72
CA ARG A 81 -0.79 7.88 1.75
C ARG A 81 -0.70 6.44 1.22
N ASN A 82 -1.59 6.06 0.30
CA ASN A 82 -1.72 4.71 -0.24
C ASN A 82 -1.65 4.72 -1.79
N PRO A 83 -0.57 5.22 -2.39
CA PRO A 83 -0.50 5.42 -3.83
C PRO A 83 -0.48 4.08 -4.56
N ALA A 84 -1.28 3.97 -5.63
CA ALA A 84 -1.38 2.79 -6.49
C ALA A 84 -1.75 1.49 -5.75
N HIS A 85 -2.44 1.58 -4.60
CA HIS A 85 -2.67 0.43 -3.73
C HIS A 85 -3.49 -0.69 -4.39
N GLY A 86 -4.53 -0.34 -5.15
CA GLY A 86 -5.33 -1.29 -5.93
C GLY A 86 -4.50 -1.98 -7.00
N TRP A 87 -3.71 -1.21 -7.77
CA TRP A 87 -2.76 -1.76 -8.75
C TRP A 87 -1.77 -2.76 -8.13
N GLN A 88 -1.21 -2.40 -6.98
CA GLN A 88 -0.25 -3.23 -6.24
C GLN A 88 -0.86 -4.53 -5.71
N SER A 89 -2.15 -4.53 -5.39
CA SER A 89 -2.85 -5.70 -4.87
C SER A 89 -3.37 -6.57 -6.02
N GLU A 90 -4.13 -5.99 -6.93
CA GLU A 90 -4.86 -6.74 -7.96
C GLU A 90 -3.96 -7.22 -9.11
N LEU A 91 -3.00 -6.40 -9.53
CA LEU A 91 -2.22 -6.64 -10.77
C LEU A 91 -0.81 -7.15 -10.46
N LEU A 92 -0.15 -6.59 -9.45
CA LEU A 92 1.21 -6.99 -9.06
C LEU A 92 1.26 -7.98 -7.90
N GLY A 93 0.13 -8.17 -7.22
CA GLY A 93 0.03 -9.05 -6.08
C GLY A 93 0.27 -10.51 -6.45
N MET A 94 0.65 -11.31 -5.46
CA MET A 94 0.77 -12.75 -5.63
C MET A 94 -0.49 -13.42 -5.08
N PRO A 95 -0.97 -14.56 -5.64
CA PRO A 95 -2.15 -15.23 -5.14
C PRO A 95 -2.06 -15.57 -3.65
N ALA A 96 -3.09 -15.27 -2.87
CA ALA A 96 -3.15 -15.60 -1.45
C ALA A 96 -3.59 -17.05 -1.21
N ALA A 97 -4.51 -17.55 -2.04
CA ALA A 97 -5.00 -18.92 -1.94
C ALA A 97 -3.86 -19.95 -2.08
N GLY A 98 -3.68 -20.77 -1.05
CA GLY A 98 -2.66 -21.82 -1.01
C GLY A 98 -1.21 -21.31 -0.91
N SER A 99 -1.00 -20.03 -0.59
CA SER A 99 0.33 -19.49 -0.30
C SER A 99 0.71 -19.71 1.15
N ILE A 100 1.95 -20.15 1.39
CA ILE A 100 2.50 -20.39 2.73
C ILE A 100 3.83 -19.66 2.92
N ILE A 101 4.15 -19.30 4.17
CA ILE A 101 5.50 -18.85 4.52
C ILE A 101 6.39 -20.08 4.67
N VAL A 102 7.47 -20.17 3.89
CA VAL A 102 8.43 -21.28 3.93
C VAL A 102 9.71 -20.94 4.69
N ARG A 103 10.00 -19.64 4.88
CA ARG A 103 11.13 -19.13 5.67
C ARG A 103 10.76 -17.79 6.27
N GLN A 104 11.17 -17.52 7.51
CA GLN A 104 10.98 -16.21 8.14
C GLN A 104 12.05 -15.88 9.17
N ALA A 105 12.31 -14.59 9.34
CA ALA A 105 13.06 -13.99 10.44
C ALA A 105 12.36 -12.68 10.81
N ILE A 106 11.87 -12.59 12.05
CA ILE A 106 11.11 -11.44 12.55
C ILE A 106 11.74 -10.97 13.87
N SER A 107 11.94 -9.67 13.99
CA SER A 107 12.30 -9.01 15.26
C SER A 107 11.45 -7.76 15.47
N GLU A 108 11.16 -7.44 16.73
CA GLU A 108 10.40 -6.24 17.08
C GLU A 108 11.29 -5.02 17.32
N THR A 109 12.54 -5.23 17.74
CA THR A 109 13.47 -4.14 18.09
C THR A 109 14.85 -4.36 17.44
N PRO A 110 15.16 -3.71 16.31
CA PRO A 110 14.25 -2.92 15.48
C PRO A 110 13.20 -3.79 14.80
N LYS A 111 12.10 -3.17 14.36
CA LYS A 111 11.06 -3.87 13.61
C LYS A 111 11.63 -4.33 12.27
N ASN A 112 11.85 -5.62 12.15
CA ASN A 112 12.41 -6.27 10.97
C ASN A 112 11.57 -7.50 10.66
N GLN A 113 11.16 -7.63 9.41
CA GLN A 113 10.46 -8.80 8.91
C GLN A 113 11.06 -9.19 7.58
N TRP A 114 11.69 -10.35 7.54
CA TRP A 114 12.08 -11.00 6.31
C TRP A 114 11.36 -12.32 6.22
N TYR A 115 10.74 -12.61 5.08
CA TYR A 115 10.17 -13.93 4.84
C TYR A 115 10.13 -14.27 3.36
N VAL A 116 10.06 -15.56 3.08
CA VAL A 116 9.81 -16.12 1.76
C VAL A 116 8.48 -16.85 1.83
N MET A 117 7.61 -16.51 0.89
CA MET A 117 6.36 -17.22 0.66
C MET A 117 6.46 -18.07 -0.59
N GLU A 118 5.73 -19.16 -0.62
CA GLU A 118 5.62 -20.07 -1.75
C GLU A 118 4.14 -20.32 -2.04
N THR A 119 3.73 -20.15 -3.30
CA THR A 119 2.36 -20.44 -3.73
C THR A 119 2.15 -21.94 -3.89
N ALA A 120 0.89 -22.38 -4.00
CA ALA A 120 0.55 -23.78 -4.31
C ALA A 120 1.21 -24.36 -5.58
N ARG A 121 1.72 -23.49 -6.48
CA ARG A 121 2.46 -23.89 -7.70
C ARG A 121 3.98 -23.91 -7.51
N GLY A 122 4.48 -23.81 -6.27
CA GLY A 122 5.91 -23.76 -5.95
C GLY A 122 6.59 -22.43 -6.30
N VAL A 123 5.82 -21.38 -6.61
CA VAL A 123 6.39 -20.09 -7.02
C VAL A 123 6.71 -19.26 -5.78
N ARG A 124 7.96 -18.82 -5.66
CA ARG A 124 8.43 -18.08 -4.50
C ARG A 124 8.38 -16.56 -4.65
N PHE A 125 8.11 -15.90 -3.54
CA PHE A 125 8.07 -14.45 -3.37
C PHE A 125 8.73 -14.08 -2.04
N PHE A 126 9.33 -12.91 -1.96
CA PHE A 126 9.99 -12.44 -0.74
C PHE A 126 9.25 -11.25 -0.16
N CYS A 127 9.42 -11.01 1.14
CA CYS A 127 9.14 -9.75 1.79
C CYS A 127 10.36 -9.31 2.58
N PHE A 128 10.61 -8.01 2.57
CA PHE A 128 11.55 -7.36 3.45
C PHE A 128 10.91 -6.09 3.99
N LYS A 129 10.69 -6.03 5.30
CA LYS A 129 10.24 -4.83 6.01
C LYS A 129 11.25 -4.49 7.09
N ARG A 130 11.70 -3.24 7.14
CA ARG A 130 12.60 -2.74 8.17
C ARG A 130 12.24 -1.32 8.52
N ASP A 131 12.10 -1.05 9.82
CA ASP A 131 12.13 0.30 10.35
C ASP A 131 13.56 0.55 10.81
N GLN A 132 14.38 1.18 9.96
CA GLN A 132 15.79 1.45 10.23
C GLN A 132 15.90 2.71 11.09
N PRO A 133 16.36 2.62 12.34
CA PRO A 133 16.55 3.81 13.18
C PRO A 133 17.51 4.81 12.51
N LEU A 134 17.16 6.08 12.62
CA LEU A 134 17.96 7.23 12.22
C LEU A 134 18.18 8.13 13.45
N PHE A 135 18.96 9.20 13.27
CA PHE A 135 19.17 10.21 14.31
C PHE A 135 17.88 10.98 14.64
N GLY A 136 17.78 11.50 15.88
CA GLY A 136 16.75 12.50 16.26
C GLY A 136 15.34 11.94 16.42
N GLY A 137 15.20 10.64 16.71
CA GLY A 137 13.89 9.98 16.82
C GLY A 137 13.22 9.73 15.46
N PHE A 138 13.97 9.79 14.37
CA PHE A 138 13.50 9.39 13.05
C PHE A 138 13.83 7.93 12.77
N TYR A 139 13.11 7.32 11.84
CA TYR A 139 13.45 6.03 11.26
C TYR A 139 13.11 6.03 9.77
N LEU A 140 13.84 5.25 8.99
CA LEU A 140 13.52 4.98 7.59
C LEU A 140 12.67 3.71 7.53
N LYS A 141 11.39 3.85 7.15
CA LYS A 141 10.53 2.70 6.83
C LYS A 141 10.90 2.18 5.44
N ILE A 142 11.26 0.90 5.36
CA ILE A 142 11.66 0.21 4.13
C ILE A 142 10.78 -1.03 3.98
N TRP A 143 9.83 -1.04 3.05
CA TRP A 143 9.01 -2.20 2.71
C TRP A 143 9.21 -2.56 1.24
N LEU A 144 9.67 -3.78 0.97
CA LEU A 144 9.98 -4.29 -0.35
C LEU A 144 9.45 -5.72 -0.47
N GLY A 145 8.96 -6.09 -1.66
CA GLY A 145 8.49 -7.44 -1.97
C GLY A 145 6.97 -7.58 -1.82
N TRP A 146 6.49 -8.76 -1.43
CA TRP A 146 5.08 -9.07 -1.27
C TRP A 146 4.75 -9.26 0.20
N VAL A 147 3.77 -8.53 0.71
CA VAL A 147 3.36 -8.61 2.10
C VAL A 147 2.40 -9.79 2.27
N ASN A 148 2.57 -10.57 3.33
CA ASN A 148 1.61 -11.59 3.77
C ASN A 148 0.30 -10.95 4.31
N LYS A 149 -0.39 -10.18 3.46
CA LYS A 149 -1.70 -9.57 3.71
C LYS A 149 -2.42 -9.40 2.38
N ALA A 150 -3.62 -9.94 2.28
CA ALA A 150 -4.49 -9.81 1.12
C ALA A 150 -5.53 -8.72 1.37
N TYR A 151 -5.26 -7.50 0.92
CA TYR A 151 -6.18 -6.37 1.11
C TYR A 151 -7.39 -6.41 0.17
N ASP A 152 -7.32 -7.22 -0.88
CA ASP A 152 -8.39 -7.45 -1.85
C ASP A 152 -9.02 -8.85 -1.66
N ASP A 153 -8.70 -9.52 -0.54
CA ASP A 153 -9.05 -10.91 -0.21
C ASP A 153 -8.57 -11.97 -1.22
N ARG A 154 -7.72 -11.58 -2.18
CA ARG A 154 -7.30 -12.45 -3.30
C ARG A 154 -5.79 -12.57 -3.42
N ASN A 155 -5.07 -11.46 -3.22
CA ASN A 155 -3.67 -11.34 -3.53
C ASN A 155 -2.89 -10.70 -2.38
N HIS A 156 -1.78 -11.32 -2.01
CA HIS A 156 -0.78 -10.70 -1.17
C HIS A 156 -0.14 -9.51 -1.90
N HIS A 157 -0.18 -8.36 -1.24
CA HIS A 157 0.12 -7.06 -1.81
C HIS A 157 1.59 -6.85 -2.17
N TYR A 158 1.84 -6.33 -3.37
CA TYR A 158 3.16 -5.85 -3.79
C TYR A 158 3.49 -4.53 -3.08
N ALA A 159 4.51 -4.52 -2.22
CA ALA A 159 4.95 -3.33 -1.50
C ALA A 159 6.24 -2.73 -2.08
N PHE A 160 6.19 -1.42 -2.30
CA PHE A 160 7.37 -0.57 -2.44
C PHE A 160 7.17 0.70 -1.61
N GLN A 161 7.83 0.77 -0.46
CA GLN A 161 7.79 1.94 0.40
C GLN A 161 9.18 2.22 0.96
N ILE A 162 9.68 3.42 0.69
CA ILE A 162 10.87 3.96 1.34
C ILE A 162 10.49 5.36 1.80
N ALA A 163 10.33 5.54 3.11
CA ALA A 163 9.84 6.80 3.65
C ALA A 163 10.46 7.11 5.03
N PRO A 164 11.00 8.33 5.23
CA PRO A 164 11.35 8.78 6.57
C PRO A 164 10.07 8.94 7.41
N LYS A 165 10.16 8.54 8.67
CA LYS A 165 9.09 8.60 9.66
C LYS A 165 9.67 9.07 10.99
N ARG A 166 8.82 9.64 11.85
CA ARG A 166 9.15 9.98 13.23
C ARG A 166 8.60 8.88 14.14
N ALA A 167 9.40 8.44 15.10
CA ALA A 167 9.02 7.47 16.14
C ALA A 167 7.98 8.06 17.10
#